data_AF-A0A316DR75-F1
#
_entry.id   AF-A0A316DR75-F1
#
_cell.length_a   1.000
_cell.length_b   1.000
_cell.length_c   1.000
_cell.angle_alpha   90.00
_cell.angle_beta   90.00
_cell.angle_gamma   90.00
#
_symmetry.space_group_name_H-M   'P 1'
#
loop_
_entity.id
_entity.type
_entity.pdbx_description
1 polymer ?
#
loop_
_entity_poly.entity_id
_entity_poly.type
_entity_poly.pdbx_seq_one_letter_code
_entity_poly.pdbx_strand_id
1 'polypeptide(L)'
;MKLKSSNKKTYLFIGGLLFCIVFLFAFKEIYTKKPTKYPLPPLIEKKTGLDLIQISLNEKNYLKLKKKRDKALSVGILETNDSDYVPATITYQDENYRAEIRLKGDWTDHLKDDKWSFRIKLKDNKTIMGMRKFSVHRPESRGFINEWLYHKAIKAEKIMGLRYGFLEGMIHVKKNHSSEYLTKEVGIYAIEESFDKRTIESNARKESVILKFSEEDFWAKVKRSKAIGDPSGIFWRNFMSLDVDFPITTFGEDKVLQNETLHQYFKLSKNLLSDLRNGNKTIDQVFDVKELAMQNAILNLFGATHGVYAINVRFYYNPITSKLEPLAFDGNAGKIIDNYIHFDFLNSQKDSIYLKELAYALEKVSNPSYLNNIVQKHKEELTYFKKELKNEYRWPLIKIENFEKNQMILKNELIRLKNIYNIENITIPTELNELNTLDEIKISEPNKWQNKNINISQVKNTKNVYKLERSNPNQAAYVIIDSLKTYLNTTYKISMLIKKGDIGNAFGLRVQGVFPNRIDAVFNLEEGTLKNIANTGSFINEGATIKKQDDNWFEITVKVKPNTNIIKLVFGPTNIDSQILKWVSPTTNKESSFINYSSLKIEELK
;
A
#
# COMPACT_ATOMS: atom_id res chain seq x y z
N MET A 1 -99.60 21.96 0.36
CA MET A 1 -98.23 22.53 0.56
C MET A 1 -97.53 22.60 -0.79
N LYS A 2 -97.32 23.80 -1.36
CA LYS A 2 -96.47 24.00 -2.55
C LYS A 2 -95.01 24.12 -2.07
N LEU A 3 -94.18 23.14 -2.43
CA LEU A 3 -92.73 23.17 -2.15
C LEU A 3 -92.10 24.36 -2.87
N LYS A 4 -91.46 25.24 -2.10
CA LYS A 4 -90.74 26.41 -2.61
C LYS A 4 -89.60 25.98 -3.52
N SER A 5 -89.55 26.64 -4.68
CA SER A 5 -88.50 26.65 -5.69
C SER A 5 -87.10 26.31 -5.15
N SER A 6 -86.52 25.23 -5.68
CA SER A 6 -85.11 24.86 -5.51
C SER A 6 -84.23 26.02 -5.95
N ASN A 7 -83.44 26.56 -5.01
CA ASN A 7 -82.56 27.71 -5.24
C ASN A 7 -81.36 27.28 -6.08
N LYS A 8 -81.55 27.13 -7.40
CA LYS A 8 -80.52 26.76 -8.38
C LYS A 8 -79.25 27.60 -8.27
N LYS A 9 -79.36 28.86 -7.83
CA LYS A 9 -78.22 29.76 -7.61
C LYS A 9 -77.33 29.30 -6.45
N THR A 10 -77.89 28.73 -5.39
CA THR A 10 -77.13 28.18 -4.26
C THR A 10 -76.35 26.93 -4.68
N TYR A 11 -76.96 26.04 -5.48
CA TYR A 11 -76.26 24.86 -6.01
C TYR A 11 -75.14 25.23 -6.99
N LEU A 12 -75.34 26.24 -7.84
CA LEU A 12 -74.29 26.76 -8.71
C LEU A 12 -73.14 27.40 -7.92
N PHE A 13 -73.45 28.15 -6.87
CA PHE A 13 -72.44 28.75 -6.00
C PHE A 13 -71.63 27.69 -5.23
N ILE A 14 -72.31 26.71 -4.62
CA ILE A 14 -71.65 25.61 -3.91
C ILE A 14 -70.83 24.75 -4.88
N GLY A 15 -71.35 24.47 -6.07
CA GLY A 15 -70.63 23.74 -7.13
C GLY A 15 -69.37 24.48 -7.60
N GLY A 16 -69.46 25.80 -7.77
CA GLY A 16 -68.29 26.64 -8.09
C GLY A 16 -67.25 26.66 -6.96
N LEU A 17 -67.68 26.67 -5.70
CA LEU A 17 -66.79 26.65 -4.54
C LEU A 17 -66.07 25.29 -4.40
N LEU A 18 -66.79 24.19 -4.63
CA LEU A 18 -66.23 22.83 -4.71
C LEU A 18 -65.22 22.70 -5.85
N PHE A 19 -65.54 23.26 -7.03
CA PHE A 19 -64.62 23.29 -8.16
C PHE A 19 -63.34 24.05 -7.82
N CYS A 20 -63.43 25.24 -7.22
CA CYS A 20 -62.27 26.01 -6.76
C CYS A 20 -61.42 25.27 -5.72
N ILE A 21 -62.04 24.56 -4.77
CA ILE A 21 -61.33 23.75 -3.77
C ILE A 21 -60.57 22.61 -4.45
N VAL A 22 -61.22 21.86 -5.36
CA VAL A 22 -60.58 20.79 -6.13
C VAL A 22 -59.43 21.36 -6.98
N PHE A 23 -59.62 22.52 -7.61
CA PHE A 23 -58.59 23.21 -8.38
C PHE A 23 -57.42 23.64 -7.49
N LEU A 24 -57.67 24.15 -6.29
CA LEU A 24 -56.65 24.52 -5.31
C LEU A 24 -55.86 23.30 -4.82
N PHE A 25 -56.52 22.16 -4.60
CA PHE A 25 -55.83 20.91 -4.23
C PHE A 25 -54.98 20.35 -5.38
N ALA A 26 -55.49 20.39 -6.62
CA ALA A 26 -54.76 19.99 -7.81
C ALA A 26 -53.54 20.90 -8.07
N PHE A 27 -53.70 22.22 -7.94
CA PHE A 27 -52.60 23.19 -8.04
C PHE A 27 -51.62 23.06 -6.88
N LYS A 28 -52.09 22.80 -5.66
CA LYS A 28 -51.21 22.51 -4.52
C LYS A 28 -50.34 21.30 -4.82
N GLU A 29 -50.86 20.21 -5.39
CA GLU A 29 -50.04 19.06 -5.78
C GLU A 29 -48.99 19.39 -6.85
N ILE A 30 -49.35 20.23 -7.83
CA ILE A 30 -48.44 20.67 -8.89
C ILE A 30 -47.33 21.59 -8.33
N TYR A 31 -47.66 22.53 -7.44
CA TYR A 31 -46.71 23.48 -6.85
C TYR A 31 -45.94 22.93 -5.63
N THR A 32 -46.41 21.84 -5.01
CA THR A 32 -45.75 21.20 -3.86
C THR A 32 -45.00 19.92 -4.22
N LYS A 33 -44.92 19.53 -5.51
CA LYS A 33 -44.06 18.43 -5.96
C LYS A 33 -42.60 18.75 -5.61
N LYS A 34 -42.16 18.23 -4.47
CA LYS A 34 -40.77 18.34 -4.03
C LYS A 34 -39.88 17.83 -5.17
N PRO A 35 -38.85 18.59 -5.58
CA PRO A 35 -37.94 18.13 -6.61
C PRO A 35 -37.39 16.76 -6.24
N THR A 36 -37.36 15.85 -7.21
CA THR A 36 -36.87 14.48 -7.00
C THR A 36 -35.51 14.53 -6.30
N LYS A 37 -35.34 13.69 -5.26
CA LYS A 37 -34.03 13.54 -4.59
C LYS A 37 -32.96 12.89 -5.47
N TYR A 38 -33.37 12.37 -6.64
CA TYR A 38 -32.54 11.75 -7.67
C TYR A 38 -32.62 12.59 -8.95
N PRO A 39 -31.68 13.52 -9.19
CA PRO A 39 -31.67 14.29 -10.42
C PRO A 39 -31.32 13.40 -11.61
N LEU A 40 -31.91 13.66 -12.79
CA LEU A 40 -31.48 13.03 -14.03
C LEU A 40 -30.11 13.61 -14.46
N PRO A 41 -29.24 12.83 -15.09
CA PRO A 41 -27.97 13.35 -15.62
C PRO A 41 -28.21 14.24 -16.85
N PRO A 42 -27.29 15.16 -17.18
CA PRO A 42 -27.19 15.72 -18.54
C PRO A 42 -26.72 14.65 -19.54
N LEU A 43 -26.96 14.88 -20.83
CA LEU A 43 -26.39 14.05 -21.90
C LEU A 43 -24.94 14.48 -22.15
N ILE A 44 -23.99 13.55 -22.04
CA ILE A 44 -22.56 13.80 -22.27
C ILE A 44 -21.93 12.58 -22.93
N GLU A 45 -21.02 12.83 -23.87
CA GLU A 45 -20.20 11.81 -24.51
C GLU A 45 -18.93 11.52 -23.70
N LYS A 46 -18.52 10.25 -23.68
CA LYS A 46 -17.25 9.83 -23.07
C LYS A 46 -16.07 10.30 -23.91
N LYS A 47 -14.95 10.61 -23.25
CA LYS A 47 -13.70 11.10 -23.88
C LYS A 47 -12.65 10.01 -24.04
N THR A 48 -12.82 8.87 -23.38
CA THR A 48 -11.88 7.75 -23.40
C THR A 48 -12.52 6.49 -23.96
N GLY A 49 -11.69 5.47 -24.20
CA GLY A 49 -12.17 4.13 -24.53
C GLY A 49 -12.86 3.43 -23.36
N LEU A 50 -12.68 3.91 -22.12
CA LEU A 50 -13.27 3.33 -20.91
C LEU A 50 -14.80 3.54 -20.87
N ASP A 51 -15.49 2.80 -20.00
CA ASP A 51 -16.88 3.12 -19.70
C ASP A 51 -16.99 4.42 -18.89
N LEU A 52 -18.05 5.19 -19.14
CA LEU A 52 -18.35 6.41 -18.42
C LEU A 52 -19.28 6.13 -17.24
N ILE A 53 -18.88 6.61 -16.05
CA ILE A 53 -19.75 6.70 -14.87
C ILE A 53 -20.03 8.16 -14.53
N GLN A 54 -21.31 8.51 -14.47
CA GLN A 54 -21.76 9.85 -14.09
C GLN A 54 -22.41 9.80 -12.71
N ILE A 55 -22.06 10.75 -11.84
CA ILE A 55 -22.63 10.91 -10.50
C ILE A 55 -23.42 12.20 -10.45
N SER A 56 -24.75 12.10 -10.45
CA SER A 56 -25.64 13.26 -10.40
C SER A 56 -26.23 13.48 -9.01
N LEU A 57 -26.02 14.69 -8.46
CA LEU A 57 -26.39 15.12 -7.12
C LEU A 57 -27.24 16.39 -7.19
N ASN A 58 -28.24 16.50 -6.30
CA ASN A 58 -28.85 17.81 -6.04
C ASN A 58 -27.89 18.67 -5.23
N GLU A 59 -27.94 19.99 -5.41
CA GLU A 59 -27.08 20.95 -4.72
C GLU A 59 -27.08 20.76 -3.19
N LYS A 60 -28.24 20.52 -2.58
CA LYS A 60 -28.33 20.20 -1.14
C LYS A 60 -27.44 19.03 -0.71
N ASN A 61 -27.43 17.94 -1.49
CA ASN A 61 -26.67 16.74 -1.19
C ASN A 61 -25.17 16.97 -1.44
N TYR A 62 -24.84 17.67 -2.53
CA TYR A 62 -23.47 18.10 -2.81
C TYR A 62 -22.91 18.97 -1.67
N LEU A 63 -23.67 19.95 -1.17
CA LEU A 63 -23.27 20.81 -0.05
C LEU A 63 -23.09 20.03 1.26
N LYS A 64 -23.93 19.01 1.53
CA LYS A 64 -23.74 18.11 2.69
C LYS A 64 -22.40 17.37 2.59
N LEU A 65 -22.09 16.80 1.43
CA LEU A 65 -20.81 16.12 1.19
C LEU A 65 -19.64 17.10 1.26
N LYS A 66 -19.77 18.30 0.68
CA LYS A 66 -18.77 19.36 0.74
C LYS A 66 -18.47 19.77 2.19
N LYS A 67 -19.49 19.98 3.02
CA LYS A 67 -19.31 20.29 4.46
C LYS A 67 -18.53 19.19 5.18
N LYS A 68 -18.82 17.92 4.88
CA LYS A 68 -18.09 16.78 5.45
C LYS A 68 -16.62 16.77 5.00
N ARG A 69 -16.38 16.99 3.70
CA ARG A 69 -15.04 17.15 3.12
C ARG A 69 -14.27 18.27 3.80
N ASP A 70 -14.85 19.45 3.89
CA ASP A 70 -14.16 20.64 4.43
C ASP A 70 -13.79 20.43 5.91
N LYS A 71 -14.65 19.77 6.69
CA LYS A 71 -14.33 19.34 8.06
C LYS A 71 -13.19 18.31 8.10
N ALA A 72 -13.18 17.35 7.17
CA ALA A 72 -12.11 16.36 7.10
C ALA A 72 -10.77 17.00 6.70
N LEU A 73 -10.78 17.98 5.80
CA LEU A 73 -9.59 18.74 5.42
C LEU A 73 -9.07 19.60 6.57
N SER A 74 -9.94 20.17 7.40
CA SER A 74 -9.52 20.98 8.55
C SER A 74 -8.93 20.15 9.70
N VAL A 75 -9.38 18.90 9.88
CA VAL A 75 -8.90 17.99 10.94
C VAL A 75 -7.81 17.02 10.42
N GLY A 76 -7.69 16.87 9.11
CA GLY A 76 -6.74 15.98 8.44
C GLY A 76 -7.16 14.50 8.37
N ILE A 77 -8.37 14.15 8.83
CA ILE A 77 -8.93 12.79 8.83
C ILE A 77 -10.41 12.84 8.48
N LEU A 78 -10.88 11.92 7.64
CA LEU A 78 -12.27 11.70 7.28
C LEU A 78 -12.87 10.58 8.14
N GLU A 79 -13.75 10.94 9.09
CA GLU A 79 -14.56 9.96 9.82
C GLU A 79 -15.86 9.70 9.06
N THR A 80 -16.19 8.44 8.75
CA THR A 80 -17.42 8.10 8.01
C THR A 80 -18.33 7.15 8.77
N ASN A 81 -19.64 7.35 8.64
CA ASN A 81 -20.67 6.45 9.15
C ASN A 81 -21.86 6.35 8.15
N ASP A 82 -22.85 5.51 8.46
CA ASP A 82 -23.98 5.29 7.55
C ASP A 82 -24.94 6.49 7.42
N SER A 83 -24.92 7.45 8.35
CA SER A 83 -25.71 8.69 8.25
C SER A 83 -25.12 9.71 7.24
N ASP A 84 -23.86 9.49 6.82
CA ASP A 84 -23.18 10.35 5.85
C ASP A 84 -23.66 10.12 4.40
N TYR A 85 -24.41 9.03 4.14
CA TYR A 85 -24.94 8.77 2.81
C TYR A 85 -25.94 9.85 2.36
N VAL A 86 -25.89 10.18 1.07
CA VAL A 86 -26.82 11.08 0.38
C VAL A 86 -27.36 10.43 -0.89
N PRO A 87 -28.61 10.72 -1.28
CA PRO A 87 -29.16 10.27 -2.56
C PRO A 87 -28.39 10.84 -3.76
N ALA A 88 -28.14 10.00 -4.76
CA ALA A 88 -27.58 10.37 -6.05
C ALA A 88 -28.14 9.47 -7.16
N THR A 89 -28.08 9.95 -8.40
CA THR A 89 -28.29 9.11 -9.59
C THR A 89 -26.94 8.73 -10.15
N ILE A 90 -26.72 7.44 -10.40
CA ILE A 90 -25.54 6.94 -11.10
C ILE A 90 -25.97 6.60 -12.52
N THR A 91 -25.25 7.08 -13.51
CA THR A 91 -25.50 6.75 -14.92
C THR A 91 -24.32 5.96 -15.46
N TYR A 92 -24.61 4.82 -16.10
CA TYR A 92 -23.62 3.92 -16.66
C TYR A 92 -24.24 3.20 -17.85
N GLN A 93 -23.56 3.19 -19.01
CA GLN A 93 -24.06 2.59 -20.26
C GLN A 93 -25.50 3.01 -20.60
N ASP A 94 -25.75 4.33 -20.55
CA ASP A 94 -27.05 4.97 -20.81
C ASP A 94 -28.21 4.59 -19.87
N GLU A 95 -27.95 3.78 -18.84
CA GLU A 95 -28.91 3.44 -17.80
C GLU A 95 -28.74 4.29 -16.54
N ASN A 96 -29.87 4.67 -15.93
CA ASN A 96 -29.92 5.46 -14.71
C ASN A 96 -30.26 4.60 -13.48
N TYR A 97 -29.42 4.67 -12.47
CA TYR A 97 -29.53 3.91 -11.24
C TYR A 97 -29.73 4.83 -10.04
N ARG A 98 -30.77 4.58 -9.23
CA ARG A 98 -30.91 5.23 -7.93
C ARG A 98 -29.84 4.69 -6.98
N ALA A 99 -29.11 5.59 -6.33
CA ALA A 99 -28.03 5.22 -5.42
C ALA A 99 -28.00 6.08 -4.16
N GLU A 100 -27.27 5.57 -3.17
CA GLU A 100 -26.76 6.35 -2.05
C GLU A 100 -25.25 6.40 -2.14
N ILE A 101 -24.68 7.60 -1.99
CA ILE A 101 -23.23 7.80 -2.02
C ILE A 101 -22.75 8.50 -0.76
N ARG A 102 -21.51 8.25 -0.36
CA ARG A 102 -20.77 9.03 0.65
C ARG A 102 -19.31 9.16 0.24
N LEU A 103 -18.58 10.07 0.86
CA LEU A 103 -17.13 10.16 0.71
C LEU A 103 -16.46 8.86 1.19
N LYS A 104 -15.36 8.47 0.52
CA LYS A 104 -14.53 7.31 0.83
C LYS A 104 -13.15 7.75 1.34
N GLY A 105 -12.57 6.91 2.19
CA GLY A 105 -11.21 7.04 2.72
C GLY A 105 -11.20 7.53 4.16
N ASP A 106 -10.06 7.35 4.80
CA ASP A 106 -9.77 7.87 6.14
C ASP A 106 -8.82 9.06 6.05
N TRP A 107 -7.86 9.00 5.13
CA TRP A 107 -6.95 10.10 4.82
C TRP A 107 -7.56 11.10 3.82
N THR A 108 -7.07 12.33 3.86
CA THR A 108 -7.57 13.44 3.04
C THR A 108 -7.11 13.42 1.59
N ASP A 109 -6.19 12.52 1.21
CA ASP A 109 -5.75 12.31 -0.19
C ASP A 109 -6.93 12.00 -1.13
N HIS A 110 -7.95 11.33 -0.62
CA HIS A 110 -9.21 11.07 -1.32
C HIS A 110 -10.06 12.32 -1.61
N LEU A 111 -9.70 13.47 -1.03
CA LEU A 111 -10.53 14.69 -0.96
C LEU A 111 -9.82 15.99 -1.39
N LYS A 112 -8.52 15.94 -1.71
CA LYS A 112 -7.68 17.15 -1.87
C LYS A 112 -8.21 18.12 -2.93
N ASP A 113 -8.54 17.62 -4.11
CA ASP A 113 -9.10 18.44 -5.20
C ASP A 113 -10.59 18.10 -5.47
N ASP A 114 -11.06 18.33 -6.70
CA ASP A 114 -12.44 18.11 -7.12
C ASP A 114 -12.80 16.66 -7.49
N LYS A 115 -11.79 15.78 -7.66
CA LYS A 115 -11.94 14.33 -7.87
C LYS A 115 -12.13 13.61 -6.53
N TRP A 116 -13.33 13.69 -5.97
CA TRP A 116 -13.64 13.06 -4.68
C TRP A 116 -13.83 11.55 -4.84
N SER A 117 -13.29 10.79 -3.89
CA SER A 117 -13.57 9.35 -3.84
C SER A 117 -14.92 9.08 -3.19
N PHE A 118 -15.70 8.16 -3.76
CA PHE A 118 -17.03 7.82 -3.27
C PHE A 118 -17.17 6.33 -2.99
N ARG A 119 -17.97 6.01 -1.97
CA ARG A 119 -18.57 4.68 -1.81
C ARG A 119 -20.03 4.78 -2.25
N ILE A 120 -20.42 3.92 -3.19
CA ILE A 120 -21.71 3.92 -3.89
C ILE A 120 -22.48 2.65 -3.52
N LYS A 121 -23.75 2.82 -3.13
CA LYS A 121 -24.71 1.74 -2.85
C LYS A 121 -25.90 1.88 -3.80
N LEU A 122 -26.03 1.00 -4.79
CA LEU A 122 -27.20 0.99 -5.68
C LEU A 122 -28.45 0.48 -4.95
N LYS A 123 -29.60 1.04 -5.31
CA LYS A 123 -30.92 0.65 -4.80
C LYS A 123 -31.55 -0.44 -5.67
N ASP A 124 -32.70 -0.95 -5.20
CA ASP A 124 -33.58 -1.84 -5.98
C ASP A 124 -32.92 -3.12 -6.49
N ASN A 125 -31.93 -3.61 -5.74
CA ASN A 125 -31.16 -4.82 -6.06
C ASN A 125 -30.44 -4.78 -7.43
N LYS A 126 -30.32 -3.59 -8.04
CA LYS A 126 -29.60 -3.35 -9.31
C LYS A 126 -28.09 -3.43 -9.12
N THR A 127 -27.38 -3.68 -10.21
CA THR A 127 -25.94 -3.86 -10.22
C THR A 127 -25.30 -3.22 -11.44
N ILE A 128 -24.11 -2.66 -11.27
CA ILE A 128 -23.19 -2.26 -12.35
C ILE A 128 -22.01 -3.23 -12.32
N MET A 129 -21.67 -3.86 -13.46
CA MET A 129 -20.62 -4.88 -13.53
C MET A 129 -20.79 -6.01 -12.47
N GLY A 130 -22.06 -6.33 -12.17
CA GLY A 130 -22.47 -7.27 -11.13
C GLY A 130 -22.25 -6.81 -9.68
N MET A 131 -21.85 -5.55 -9.45
CA MET A 131 -21.63 -4.94 -8.14
C MET A 131 -22.84 -4.08 -7.75
N ARG A 132 -23.38 -4.32 -6.55
CA ARG A 132 -24.39 -3.44 -5.93
C ARG A 132 -23.74 -2.36 -5.07
N LYS A 133 -22.64 -2.71 -4.41
CA LYS A 133 -21.82 -1.79 -3.62
C LYS A 133 -20.43 -1.76 -4.23
N PHE A 134 -19.94 -0.57 -4.52
CA PHE A 134 -18.61 -0.37 -5.05
C PHE A 134 -18.12 1.02 -4.67
N SER A 135 -16.86 1.26 -4.93
CA SER A 135 -16.20 2.54 -4.73
C SER A 135 -15.66 3.03 -6.05
N VAL A 136 -15.64 4.35 -6.22
CA VAL A 136 -14.83 5.00 -7.24
C VAL A 136 -13.81 5.89 -6.54
N HIS A 137 -12.55 5.76 -6.90
CA HIS A 137 -11.45 6.49 -6.27
C HIS A 137 -10.30 6.71 -7.22
N ARG A 138 -9.36 7.56 -6.82
CA ARG A 138 -8.20 7.89 -7.64
C ARG A 138 -7.33 6.64 -7.88
N PRO A 139 -6.99 6.30 -9.12
CA PRO A 139 -6.13 5.15 -9.42
C PRO A 139 -4.83 5.10 -8.60
N GLU A 140 -4.20 6.25 -8.32
CA GLU A 140 -2.96 6.33 -7.54
C GLU A 140 -3.11 5.90 -6.07
N SER A 141 -4.31 6.01 -5.48
CA SER A 141 -4.54 5.64 -4.07
C SER A 141 -4.37 4.14 -3.79
N ARG A 142 -4.31 3.31 -4.82
CA ARG A 142 -4.09 1.85 -4.72
C ARG A 142 -2.97 1.35 -5.64
N GLY A 143 -2.21 2.21 -6.30
CA GLY A 143 -1.11 1.79 -7.16
C GLY A 143 -1.52 1.41 -8.59
N PHE A 144 -2.58 2.02 -9.13
CA PHE A 144 -3.00 1.90 -10.53
C PHE A 144 -3.28 0.44 -10.96
N ILE A 145 -2.69 -0.01 -12.06
CA ILE A 145 -2.91 -1.32 -12.67
C ILE A 145 -2.30 -2.43 -11.81
N ASN A 146 -1.35 -2.10 -10.93
CA ASN A 146 -0.75 -3.08 -10.02
C ASN A 146 -1.79 -3.72 -9.09
N GLU A 147 -2.74 -2.94 -8.55
CA GLU A 147 -3.82 -3.48 -7.69
C GLU A 147 -4.76 -4.39 -8.47
N TRP A 148 -5.06 -4.00 -9.72
CA TRP A 148 -5.86 -4.80 -10.62
C TRP A 148 -5.21 -6.18 -10.87
N LEU A 149 -3.92 -6.19 -11.21
CA LEU A 149 -3.19 -7.43 -11.48
C LEU A 149 -3.02 -8.28 -10.21
N TYR A 150 -2.85 -7.63 -9.05
CA TYR A 150 -2.86 -8.30 -7.74
C TYR A 150 -4.17 -9.07 -7.52
N HIS A 151 -5.33 -8.45 -7.75
CA HIS A 151 -6.62 -9.16 -7.64
C HIS A 151 -6.80 -10.26 -8.69
N LYS A 152 -6.21 -10.13 -9.89
CA LYS A 152 -6.18 -11.23 -10.87
C LYS A 152 -5.37 -12.42 -10.38
N ALA A 153 -4.21 -12.18 -9.78
CA ALA A 153 -3.38 -13.24 -9.18
C ALA A 153 -4.09 -13.96 -8.03
N ILE A 154 -4.74 -13.21 -7.13
CA ILE A 154 -5.55 -13.76 -6.04
C ILE A 154 -6.64 -14.70 -6.58
N LYS A 155 -7.39 -14.25 -7.59
CA LYS A 155 -8.47 -15.05 -8.17
C LYS A 155 -7.97 -16.26 -8.96
N ALA A 156 -6.77 -16.20 -9.55
CA ALA A 156 -6.15 -17.34 -10.23
C ALA A 156 -5.90 -18.51 -9.26
N GLU A 157 -5.63 -18.20 -7.99
CA GLU A 157 -5.46 -19.17 -6.90
C GLU A 157 -6.76 -19.52 -6.16
N LYS A 158 -7.92 -19.10 -6.70
CA LYS A 158 -9.27 -19.34 -6.12
C LYS A 158 -9.46 -18.76 -4.71
N ILE A 159 -8.62 -17.81 -4.32
CA ILE A 159 -8.74 -17.02 -3.10
C ILE A 159 -9.72 -15.87 -3.37
N MET A 160 -10.45 -15.45 -2.34
CA MET A 160 -11.42 -14.36 -2.49
C MET A 160 -10.73 -13.04 -2.82
N GLY A 161 -11.01 -12.51 -4.01
CA GLY A 161 -10.53 -11.22 -4.49
C GLY A 161 -11.66 -10.30 -4.94
N LEU A 162 -11.38 -9.01 -5.03
CA LEU A 162 -12.36 -8.01 -5.46
C LEU A 162 -12.42 -7.89 -6.98
N ARG A 163 -13.55 -7.41 -7.50
CA ARG A 163 -13.58 -6.82 -8.84
C ARG A 163 -12.96 -5.43 -8.76
N TYR A 164 -11.99 -5.19 -9.63
CA TYR A 164 -11.27 -3.92 -9.76
C TYR A 164 -11.19 -3.56 -11.25
N GLY A 165 -11.25 -2.29 -11.59
CA GLY A 165 -11.17 -1.80 -12.96
C GLY A 165 -11.01 -0.29 -13.03
N PHE A 166 -11.20 0.28 -14.22
CA PHE A 166 -11.08 1.72 -14.46
C PHE A 166 -12.26 2.23 -15.31
N LEU A 167 -12.67 3.46 -15.04
CA LEU A 167 -13.81 4.13 -15.66
C LEU A 167 -13.47 5.61 -15.87
N GLU A 168 -14.09 6.25 -16.85
CA GLU A 168 -14.14 7.71 -16.92
C GLU A 168 -15.22 8.25 -15.97
N GLY A 169 -14.93 9.35 -15.27
CA GLY A 169 -15.77 9.89 -14.21
C GLY A 169 -16.26 11.31 -14.50
N MET A 170 -17.55 11.54 -14.24
CA MET A 170 -18.16 12.86 -14.22
C MET A 170 -19.05 13.06 -13.00
N ILE A 171 -19.07 14.28 -12.47
CA ILE A 171 -19.93 14.68 -11.36
C ILE A 171 -20.82 15.83 -11.81
N HIS A 172 -22.13 15.69 -11.66
CA HIS A 172 -23.11 16.72 -11.98
C HIS A 172 -23.81 17.19 -10.72
N VAL A 173 -23.88 18.50 -10.52
CA VAL A 173 -24.60 19.13 -9.42
C VAL A 173 -25.75 19.94 -9.98
N LYS A 174 -26.97 19.42 -9.81
CA LYS A 174 -28.20 20.13 -10.20
C LYS A 174 -28.43 21.30 -9.25
N LYS A 175 -28.47 22.52 -9.79
CA LYS A 175 -28.75 23.73 -9.01
C LYS A 175 -30.21 23.76 -8.56
N ASN A 176 -30.45 24.25 -7.34
CA ASN A 176 -31.82 24.39 -6.85
C ASN A 176 -32.59 25.37 -7.72
N HIS A 177 -33.86 25.05 -8.03
CA HIS A 177 -34.75 25.89 -8.84
C HIS A 177 -34.24 26.25 -10.25
N SER A 178 -33.26 25.51 -10.77
CA SER A 178 -32.71 25.70 -12.12
C SER A 178 -32.66 24.37 -12.88
N SER A 179 -32.73 24.44 -14.20
CA SER A 179 -32.43 23.33 -15.12
C SER A 179 -30.92 23.13 -15.32
N GLU A 180 -30.09 24.05 -14.82
CA GLU A 180 -28.64 24.04 -15.00
C GLU A 180 -27.94 23.04 -14.07
N TYR A 181 -26.84 22.50 -14.60
CA TYR A 181 -25.93 21.64 -13.87
C TYR A 181 -24.55 22.29 -13.81
N LEU A 182 -23.93 22.27 -12.64
CA LEU A 182 -22.48 22.38 -12.55
C LEU A 182 -21.90 20.98 -12.84
N THR A 183 -21.22 20.85 -13.96
CA THR A 183 -20.54 19.60 -14.36
C THR A 183 -19.05 19.69 -14.05
N LYS A 184 -18.52 18.65 -13.43
CA LYS A 184 -17.10 18.44 -13.19
C LYS A 184 -16.65 17.17 -13.89
N GLU A 185 -15.79 17.32 -14.87
CA GLU A 185 -15.06 16.21 -15.47
C GLU A 185 -13.91 15.84 -14.53
N VAL A 186 -13.98 14.66 -13.92
CA VAL A 186 -13.03 14.25 -12.89
C VAL A 186 -12.07 13.18 -13.38
N GLY A 187 -11.96 13.02 -14.71
CA GLY A 187 -11.03 12.12 -15.36
C GLY A 187 -11.28 10.65 -15.02
N ILE A 188 -10.23 9.86 -15.04
CA ILE A 188 -10.25 8.41 -14.86
C ILE A 188 -10.28 8.07 -13.36
N TYR A 189 -11.28 7.29 -12.97
CA TYR A 189 -11.39 6.61 -11.69
C TYR A 189 -10.94 5.16 -11.80
N ALA A 190 -10.44 4.63 -10.69
CA ALA A 190 -10.53 3.21 -10.42
C ALA A 190 -11.92 2.89 -9.83
N ILE A 191 -12.50 1.77 -10.26
CA ILE A 191 -13.69 1.18 -9.63
C ILE A 191 -13.28 -0.07 -8.85
N GLU A 192 -13.75 -0.18 -7.61
CA GLU A 192 -13.42 -1.26 -6.70
C GLU A 192 -14.68 -1.78 -6.01
N GLU A 193 -14.87 -3.10 -6.04
CA GLU A 193 -15.96 -3.75 -5.34
C GLU A 193 -15.94 -3.48 -3.84
N SER A 194 -17.11 -3.35 -3.22
CA SER A 194 -17.24 -3.24 -1.77
C SER A 194 -18.01 -4.42 -1.20
N PHE A 195 -17.64 -4.83 0.01
CA PHE A 195 -18.14 -6.05 0.64
C PHE A 195 -19.67 -6.10 0.74
N ASP A 196 -20.23 -7.11 0.08
CA ASP A 196 -21.63 -7.48 0.10
C ASP A 196 -21.78 -8.98 -0.18
N LYS A 197 -22.99 -9.52 -0.04
CA LYS A 197 -23.32 -10.91 -0.44
C LYS A 197 -22.77 -11.25 -1.85
N ARG A 198 -22.91 -10.32 -2.80
CA ARG A 198 -22.45 -10.51 -4.18
C ARG A 198 -20.95 -10.66 -4.32
N THR A 199 -20.16 -10.07 -3.42
CA THR A 199 -18.71 -10.27 -3.38
C THR A 199 -18.39 -11.72 -3.07
N ILE A 200 -19.10 -12.30 -2.11
CA ILE A 200 -18.98 -13.70 -1.73
C ILE A 200 -19.36 -14.60 -2.91
N GLU A 201 -20.52 -14.36 -3.51
CA GLU A 201 -21.02 -15.15 -4.65
C GLU A 201 -20.12 -15.06 -5.88
N SER A 202 -19.59 -13.87 -6.19
CA SER A 202 -18.66 -13.68 -7.31
C SER A 202 -17.30 -14.37 -7.13
N ASN A 203 -16.98 -14.80 -5.91
CA ASN A 203 -15.83 -15.63 -5.59
C ASN A 203 -16.21 -17.11 -5.41
N ALA A 204 -17.38 -17.52 -5.91
CA ALA A 204 -17.90 -18.88 -5.85
C ALA A 204 -17.98 -19.44 -4.40
N ARG A 205 -18.35 -18.57 -3.45
CA ARG A 205 -18.58 -18.95 -2.04
C ARG A 205 -20.06 -18.82 -1.68
N LYS A 206 -20.51 -19.62 -0.71
CA LYS A 206 -21.88 -19.59 -0.18
C LYS A 206 -22.10 -18.32 0.65
N GLU A 207 -23.32 -17.77 0.66
CA GLU A 207 -23.61 -16.60 1.50
C GLU A 207 -23.26 -16.86 2.98
N SER A 208 -22.47 -15.96 3.56
CA SER A 208 -22.04 -15.96 4.95
C SER A 208 -21.61 -14.55 5.35
N VAL A 209 -20.84 -14.42 6.42
CA VAL A 209 -20.35 -13.15 6.96
C VAL A 209 -18.91 -12.87 6.53
N ILE A 210 -18.60 -11.58 6.37
CA ILE A 210 -17.23 -11.08 6.21
C ILE A 210 -16.88 -10.33 7.48
N LEU A 211 -15.83 -10.76 8.17
CA LEU A 211 -15.30 -10.17 9.38
C LEU A 211 -14.19 -9.17 9.07
N LYS A 212 -14.02 -8.24 10.00
CA LYS A 212 -12.88 -7.33 10.07
C LYS A 212 -12.52 -7.07 11.53
N PHE A 213 -11.32 -6.56 11.72
CA PHE A 213 -10.99 -5.82 12.92
C PHE A 213 -11.54 -4.40 12.80
N SER A 214 -12.23 -3.93 13.84
CA SER A 214 -12.70 -2.56 13.93
C SER A 214 -11.52 -1.62 14.03
N GLU A 215 -11.56 -0.54 13.25
CA GLU A 215 -10.46 0.43 13.13
C GLU A 215 -10.77 1.71 13.93
N GLU A 216 -11.90 1.75 14.63
CA GLU A 216 -12.41 2.97 15.30
C GLU A 216 -11.43 3.50 16.34
N ASP A 217 -10.94 2.64 17.24
CA ASP A 217 -9.97 3.03 18.28
C ASP A 217 -8.63 3.44 17.69
N PHE A 218 -8.20 2.75 16.62
CA PHE A 218 -6.98 3.09 15.89
C PHE A 218 -7.08 4.51 15.33
N TRP A 219 -8.13 4.82 14.58
CA TRP A 219 -8.33 6.13 13.98
C TRP A 219 -8.58 7.24 15.02
N ALA A 220 -9.26 6.93 16.13
CA ALA A 220 -9.42 7.86 17.25
C ALA A 220 -8.07 8.22 17.89
N LYS A 221 -7.14 7.27 17.99
CA LYS A 221 -5.76 7.55 18.44
C LYS A 221 -4.97 8.36 17.43
N VAL A 222 -4.99 7.97 16.15
CA VAL A 222 -4.34 8.75 15.07
C VAL A 222 -4.80 10.21 15.10
N LYS A 223 -6.11 10.45 15.23
CA LYS A 223 -6.70 11.79 15.33
C LYS A 223 -6.17 12.59 16.53
N ARG A 224 -6.12 11.98 17.72
CA ARG A 224 -5.56 12.62 18.93
C ARG A 224 -4.08 12.93 18.77
N SER A 225 -3.28 11.97 18.32
CA SER A 225 -1.84 12.14 18.11
C SER A 225 -1.52 13.19 17.05
N LYS A 226 -2.35 13.28 16.00
CA LYS A 226 -2.24 14.30 14.97
C LYS A 226 -2.55 15.70 15.49
N ALA A 227 -3.59 15.85 16.31
CA ALA A 227 -3.92 17.14 16.93
C ALA A 227 -2.79 17.68 17.84
N ILE A 228 -1.99 16.79 18.42
CA ILE A 228 -0.81 17.14 19.22
C ILE A 228 0.40 17.45 18.32
N GLY A 229 0.66 16.61 17.31
CA GLY A 229 1.84 16.72 16.47
C GLY A 229 1.81 17.88 15.47
N ASP A 230 0.66 18.13 14.85
CA ASP A 230 0.52 19.11 13.76
C ASP A 230 0.97 20.54 14.16
N PRO A 231 0.59 21.12 15.32
CA PRO A 231 1.07 22.43 15.74
C PRO A 231 2.59 22.54 15.89
N SER A 232 3.26 21.42 16.20
CA SER A 232 4.71 21.36 16.39
C SER A 232 5.47 20.90 15.14
N GLY A 233 4.77 20.56 14.06
CA GLY A 233 5.37 19.97 12.85
C GLY A 233 5.95 18.56 13.06
N ILE A 234 5.68 17.92 14.20
CA ILE A 234 6.19 16.59 14.53
C ILE A 234 5.20 15.53 14.02
N PHE A 235 5.74 14.47 13.40
CA PHE A 235 4.94 13.40 12.82
C PHE A 235 4.07 12.69 13.88
N TRP A 236 2.77 12.54 13.61
CA TRP A 236 1.77 12.01 14.56
C TRP A 236 2.16 10.67 15.20
N ARG A 237 2.88 9.82 14.46
CA ARG A 237 3.31 8.50 14.95
C ARG A 237 4.24 8.59 16.15
N ASN A 238 4.93 9.73 16.35
CA ASN A 238 5.76 9.97 17.54
C ASN A 238 4.94 10.14 18.82
N PHE A 239 3.63 10.42 18.70
CA PHE A 239 2.70 10.61 19.82
C PHE A 239 1.67 9.50 19.93
N MET A 240 1.82 8.41 19.18
CA MET A 240 0.85 7.32 19.16
C MET A 240 1.43 6.08 19.86
N SER A 241 0.71 5.55 20.85
CA SER A 241 0.94 4.17 21.30
C SER A 241 0.32 3.19 20.31
N LEU A 242 1.05 2.12 19.98
CA LEU A 242 0.56 1.05 19.11
C LEU A 242 -0.29 0.00 19.84
N ASP A 243 -0.46 0.17 21.16
CA ASP A 243 -1.34 -0.67 21.97
C ASP A 243 -2.80 -0.28 21.73
N VAL A 244 -3.41 -0.81 20.67
CA VAL A 244 -4.80 -0.52 20.27
C VAL A 244 -5.60 -1.80 20.35
N ASP A 245 -6.78 -1.74 20.96
CA ASP A 245 -7.75 -2.82 20.80
C ASP A 245 -8.31 -2.80 19.37
N PHE A 246 -8.50 -3.99 18.83
CA PHE A 246 -9.02 -4.22 17.49
C PHE A 246 -10.25 -5.13 17.57
N PRO A 247 -11.41 -4.64 18.05
CA PRO A 247 -12.60 -5.45 18.24
C PRO A 247 -13.00 -6.19 16.95
N ILE A 248 -13.45 -7.44 17.05
CA ILE A 248 -13.93 -8.20 15.89
C ILE A 248 -15.37 -7.81 15.58
N THR A 249 -15.61 -7.35 14.34
CA THR A 249 -16.93 -6.98 13.82
C THR A 249 -17.12 -7.51 12.40
N THR A 250 -18.25 -7.20 11.76
CA THR A 250 -18.64 -7.69 10.43
C THR A 250 -19.12 -6.57 9.50
N PHE A 251 -19.04 -6.81 8.19
CA PHE A 251 -19.66 -5.91 7.21
C PHE A 251 -21.16 -6.10 7.13
N GLY A 252 -21.91 -5.00 7.12
CA GLY A 252 -23.36 -5.04 7.06
C GLY A 252 -23.99 -5.54 8.37
N GLU A 253 -23.44 -5.08 9.49
CA GLU A 253 -23.83 -5.46 10.85
C GLU A 253 -25.34 -5.50 11.08
N ASP A 254 -26.08 -4.45 10.71
CA ASP A 254 -27.56 -4.42 10.83
C ASP A 254 -28.23 -5.63 10.18
N LYS A 255 -27.81 -6.00 8.96
CA LYS A 255 -28.36 -7.15 8.23
C LYS A 255 -27.97 -8.46 8.95
N VAL A 256 -26.73 -8.55 9.41
CA VAL A 256 -26.22 -9.75 10.08
C VAL A 256 -26.96 -9.99 11.39
N LEU A 257 -27.20 -8.94 12.19
CA LEU A 257 -27.91 -9.04 13.47
C LEU A 257 -29.41 -9.35 13.30
N GLN A 258 -30.03 -8.87 12.22
CA GLN A 258 -31.45 -9.13 11.93
C GLN A 258 -31.72 -10.51 11.32
N ASN A 259 -30.70 -11.17 10.74
CA ASN A 259 -30.84 -12.48 10.12
C ASN A 259 -30.24 -13.55 11.04
N GLU A 260 -31.09 -14.45 11.55
CA GLU A 260 -30.68 -15.47 12.52
C GLU A 260 -29.50 -16.33 12.06
N THR A 261 -29.52 -16.83 10.82
CA THR A 261 -28.43 -17.65 10.26
C THR A 261 -27.12 -16.86 10.18
N LEU A 262 -27.14 -15.63 9.66
CA LEU A 262 -25.94 -14.80 9.55
C LEU A 262 -25.41 -14.39 10.94
N HIS A 263 -26.30 -14.12 11.89
CA HIS A 263 -25.92 -13.82 13.26
C HIS A 263 -25.18 -15.01 13.90
N GLN A 264 -25.66 -16.24 13.71
CA GLN A 264 -24.95 -17.43 14.20
C GLN A 264 -23.58 -17.61 13.54
N TYR A 265 -23.48 -17.41 12.22
CA TYR A 265 -22.19 -17.43 11.53
C TYR A 265 -21.23 -16.36 12.07
N PHE A 266 -21.70 -15.16 12.36
CA PHE A 266 -20.90 -14.12 13.00
C PHE A 266 -20.42 -14.54 14.40
N LYS A 267 -21.29 -15.12 15.24
CA LYS A 267 -20.91 -15.58 16.57
C LYS A 267 -19.82 -16.65 16.51
N LEU A 268 -19.99 -17.67 15.65
CA LEU A 268 -19.02 -18.75 15.47
C LEU A 268 -17.67 -18.22 14.99
N SER A 269 -17.67 -17.41 13.93
CA SER A 269 -16.45 -16.87 13.34
C SER A 269 -15.73 -15.85 14.23
N LYS A 270 -16.48 -15.04 14.98
CA LYS A 270 -15.93 -14.16 16.02
C LYS A 270 -15.20 -14.97 17.09
N ASN A 271 -15.81 -16.06 17.57
CA ASN A 271 -15.19 -16.93 18.56
C ASN A 271 -13.90 -17.57 18.02
N LEU A 272 -13.87 -18.03 16.77
CA LEU A 272 -12.67 -18.59 16.14
C LEU A 272 -11.49 -17.59 16.15
N LEU A 273 -11.73 -16.33 15.76
CA LEU A 273 -10.69 -15.28 15.79
C LEU A 273 -10.28 -14.92 17.22
N SER A 274 -11.23 -14.85 18.15
CA SER A 274 -10.94 -14.61 19.57
C SER A 274 -10.09 -15.72 20.18
N ASP A 275 -10.40 -16.98 19.89
CA ASP A 275 -9.65 -18.14 20.36
C ASP A 275 -8.23 -18.16 19.81
N LEU A 276 -8.03 -17.79 18.53
CA LEU A 276 -6.68 -17.62 17.97
C LEU A 276 -5.90 -16.53 18.70
N ARG A 277 -6.51 -15.36 18.91
CA ARG A 277 -5.87 -14.22 19.60
C ARG A 277 -5.47 -14.54 21.03
N ASN A 278 -6.27 -15.36 21.71
CA ASN A 278 -6.03 -15.77 23.08
C ASN A 278 -5.08 -16.98 23.20
N GLY A 279 -4.65 -17.57 22.07
CA GLY A 279 -3.81 -18.78 22.06
C GLY A 279 -4.58 -20.08 22.38
N ASN A 280 -5.91 -20.06 22.37
CA ASN A 280 -6.76 -21.24 22.62
C ASN A 280 -6.86 -22.17 21.41
N LYS A 281 -6.62 -21.64 20.20
CA LYS A 281 -6.61 -22.39 18.94
C LYS A 281 -5.40 -22.03 18.08
N THR A 282 -4.91 -22.99 17.32
CA THR A 282 -3.85 -22.80 16.32
C THR A 282 -4.41 -22.20 15.02
N ILE A 283 -3.54 -21.73 14.13
CA ILE A 283 -3.94 -21.09 12.86
C ILE A 283 -4.70 -22.11 11.99
N ASP A 284 -4.23 -23.37 11.93
CA ASP A 284 -4.88 -24.44 11.16
C ASP A 284 -6.25 -24.88 11.67
N GLN A 285 -6.53 -24.67 12.96
CA GLN A 285 -7.84 -24.91 13.54
C GLN A 285 -8.85 -23.81 13.22
N VAL A 286 -8.37 -22.61 12.85
CA VAL A 286 -9.20 -21.42 12.63
C VAL A 286 -9.33 -21.07 11.14
N PHE A 287 -8.26 -21.22 10.37
CA PHE A 287 -8.17 -20.82 8.98
C PHE A 287 -8.03 -22.01 8.02
N ASP A 288 -8.49 -21.82 6.79
CA ASP A 288 -7.90 -22.52 5.65
C ASP A 288 -6.46 -22.02 5.46
N VAL A 289 -5.52 -22.78 6.02
CA VAL A 289 -4.09 -22.41 6.03
C VAL A 289 -3.48 -22.37 4.64
N LYS A 290 -4.00 -23.12 3.67
CA LYS A 290 -3.50 -23.11 2.28
C LYS A 290 -3.85 -21.79 1.61
N GLU A 291 -5.09 -21.37 1.72
CA GLU A 291 -5.53 -20.06 1.20
C GLU A 291 -4.82 -18.91 1.92
N LEU A 292 -4.68 -18.99 3.24
CA LEU A 292 -3.98 -17.97 4.04
C LEU A 292 -2.51 -17.83 3.65
N ALA A 293 -1.79 -18.95 3.53
CA ALA A 293 -0.40 -19.01 3.09
C ALA A 293 -0.21 -18.45 1.68
N MET A 294 -1.05 -18.89 0.73
CA MET A 294 -1.01 -18.43 -0.65
C MET A 294 -1.32 -16.94 -0.78
N GLN A 295 -2.29 -16.41 -0.05
CA GLN A 295 -2.56 -14.97 -0.03
C GLN A 295 -1.35 -14.20 0.52
N ASN A 296 -0.70 -14.67 1.58
CA ASN A 296 0.47 -13.98 2.14
C ASN A 296 1.64 -13.95 1.13
N ALA A 297 1.87 -15.04 0.41
CA ALA A 297 2.87 -15.10 -0.66
C ALA A 297 2.55 -14.11 -1.79
N ILE A 298 1.31 -14.07 -2.29
CA ILE A 298 0.89 -13.15 -3.37
C ILE A 298 0.97 -11.68 -2.92
N LEU A 299 0.59 -11.36 -1.68
CA LEU A 299 0.73 -10.01 -1.13
C LEU A 299 2.18 -9.51 -1.24
N ASN A 300 3.15 -10.37 -0.89
CA ASN A 300 4.57 -10.02 -0.97
C ASN A 300 5.06 -9.95 -2.42
N LEU A 301 4.65 -10.86 -3.30
CA LEU A 301 4.99 -10.81 -4.73
C LEU A 301 4.63 -9.44 -5.34
N PHE A 302 3.40 -8.98 -5.10
CA PHE A 302 2.90 -7.72 -5.66
C PHE A 302 3.35 -6.48 -4.87
N GLY A 303 4.14 -6.63 -3.80
CA GLY A 303 4.46 -5.54 -2.89
C GLY A 303 3.21 -4.88 -2.29
N ALA A 304 2.13 -5.64 -2.20
CA ALA A 304 0.81 -5.24 -1.75
C ALA A 304 0.72 -5.26 -0.22
N THR A 305 1.80 -4.86 0.46
CA THR A 305 2.00 -5.08 1.90
C THR A 305 1.09 -4.22 2.77
N HIS A 306 0.34 -3.27 2.20
CA HIS A 306 -0.70 -2.58 2.96
C HIS A 306 -1.81 -3.56 3.41
N GLY A 307 -2.05 -4.63 2.64
CA GLY A 307 -3.02 -5.67 2.99
C GLY A 307 -2.62 -6.61 4.13
N VAL A 308 -1.39 -6.50 4.68
CA VAL A 308 -0.96 -7.35 5.82
C VAL A 308 -1.33 -6.78 7.20
N TYR A 309 -1.55 -5.46 7.27
CA TYR A 309 -1.86 -4.76 8.51
C TYR A 309 -3.24 -5.16 9.04
N ALA A 310 -3.38 -5.29 10.37
CA ALA A 310 -4.63 -5.68 11.02
C ALA A 310 -5.84 -4.82 10.59
N ILE A 311 -5.63 -3.53 10.33
CA ILE A 311 -6.71 -2.64 9.86
C ILE A 311 -7.24 -3.02 8.45
N ASN A 312 -6.44 -3.69 7.62
CA ASN A 312 -6.79 -3.98 6.22
C ASN A 312 -7.19 -5.44 5.98
N VAL A 313 -6.95 -6.35 6.92
CA VAL A 313 -7.31 -7.77 6.74
C VAL A 313 -8.82 -7.98 6.84
N ARG A 314 -9.32 -8.91 6.01
CA ARG A 314 -10.73 -9.26 5.89
C ARG A 314 -10.83 -10.78 5.86
N PHE A 315 -11.84 -11.32 6.53
CA PHE A 315 -12.01 -12.77 6.65
C PHE A 315 -13.42 -13.16 6.24
N TYR A 316 -13.57 -14.18 5.43
CA TYR A 316 -14.85 -14.79 5.15
C TYR A 316 -15.01 -16.04 6.01
N TYR A 317 -16.16 -16.22 6.64
CA TYR A 317 -16.47 -17.48 7.31
C TYR A 317 -17.07 -18.46 6.31
N ASN A 318 -16.37 -19.55 6.01
CA ASN A 318 -16.89 -20.60 5.16
C ASN A 318 -17.78 -21.55 5.98
N PRO A 319 -19.11 -21.55 5.78
CA PRO A 319 -20.01 -22.38 6.57
C PRO A 319 -19.93 -23.88 6.20
N ILE A 320 -19.23 -24.24 5.11
CA ILE A 320 -19.05 -25.63 4.69
C ILE A 320 -17.88 -26.25 5.47
N THR A 321 -16.76 -25.55 5.55
CA THR A 321 -15.55 -26.04 6.24
C THR A 321 -15.53 -25.64 7.72
N SER A 322 -16.41 -24.72 8.14
CA SER A 322 -16.40 -24.07 9.45
C SER A 322 -15.08 -23.38 9.78
N LYS A 323 -14.35 -22.92 8.75
CA LYS A 323 -13.08 -22.21 8.86
C LYS A 323 -13.17 -20.81 8.25
N LEU A 324 -12.21 -19.97 8.61
CA LEU A 324 -12.02 -18.66 8.00
C LEU A 324 -11.16 -18.77 6.74
N GLU A 325 -11.55 -18.05 5.71
CA GLU A 325 -10.75 -17.83 4.50
C GLU A 325 -10.31 -16.37 4.46
N PRO A 326 -9.11 -16.08 3.96
CA PRO A 326 -8.66 -14.70 3.82
C PRO A 326 -9.34 -14.07 2.58
N LEU A 327 -9.59 -12.76 2.66
CA LEU A 327 -10.16 -11.99 1.55
C LEU A 327 -9.21 -10.83 1.23
N ALA A 328 -8.66 -10.82 0.01
CA ALA A 328 -7.74 -9.80 -0.47
C ALA A 328 -8.40 -8.42 -0.59
N PHE A 329 -7.81 -7.42 0.05
CA PHE A 329 -8.29 -6.04 0.04
C PHE A 329 -7.14 -5.06 0.31
N ASP A 330 -7.19 -3.90 -0.35
CA ASP A 330 -6.38 -2.72 0.00
C ASP A 330 -4.87 -3.02 0.07
N GLY A 331 -4.37 -3.67 -0.98
CA GLY A 331 -2.97 -4.09 -1.07
C GLY A 331 -2.02 -2.91 -1.28
N ASN A 332 -2.47 -1.92 -2.06
CA ASN A 332 -1.66 -0.79 -2.50
C ASN A 332 -0.39 -1.29 -3.24
N ALA A 333 -0.63 -2.16 -4.22
CA ALA A 333 0.37 -2.95 -4.93
C ALA A 333 1.35 -2.11 -5.78
N GLY A 334 2.46 -2.73 -6.19
CA GLY A 334 3.49 -2.12 -7.05
C GLY A 334 4.76 -1.71 -6.31
N LYS A 335 4.93 -2.08 -5.04
CA LYS A 335 6.10 -1.71 -4.24
C LYS A 335 7.20 -2.78 -4.34
N ILE A 336 8.45 -2.34 -4.21
CA ILE A 336 9.54 -3.25 -3.86
C ILE A 336 9.44 -3.47 -2.35
N ILE A 337 9.56 -4.71 -1.90
CA ILE A 337 9.70 -5.03 -0.48
C ILE A 337 11.19 -5.17 -0.14
N ASP A 338 11.58 -4.86 1.09
CA ASP A 338 12.97 -5.07 1.54
C ASP A 338 13.16 -6.43 2.21
N ASN A 339 12.08 -6.99 2.77
CA ASN A 339 12.03 -8.29 3.41
C ASN A 339 10.64 -8.91 3.23
N TYR A 340 10.53 -10.22 3.45
CA TYR A 340 9.23 -10.89 3.50
C TYR A 340 8.42 -10.39 4.70
N ILE A 341 7.14 -10.07 4.48
CA ILE A 341 6.22 -9.51 5.48
C ILE A 341 5.06 -10.49 5.72
N HIS A 342 4.90 -10.92 6.97
CA HIS A 342 3.77 -11.77 7.36
C HIS A 342 2.56 -10.92 7.77
N PHE A 343 1.38 -11.55 7.85
CA PHE A 343 0.22 -10.91 8.45
C PHE A 343 0.46 -10.51 9.90
N ASP A 344 0.20 -9.24 10.23
CA ASP A 344 0.44 -8.70 11.57
C ASP A 344 -0.42 -9.37 12.63
N PHE A 345 -1.65 -9.77 12.27
CA PHE A 345 -2.60 -10.38 13.20
C PHE A 345 -2.18 -11.79 13.66
N LEU A 346 -1.19 -12.41 13.02
CA LEU A 346 -0.72 -13.75 13.36
C LEU A 346 0.31 -13.76 14.51
N ASN A 347 0.88 -12.60 14.91
CA ASN A 347 1.86 -12.43 15.99
C ASN A 347 2.98 -13.52 16.06
N SER A 348 3.79 -13.55 17.13
CA SER A 348 5.07 -14.31 17.20
C SER A 348 4.95 -15.85 17.23
N GLN A 349 3.75 -16.40 17.31
CA GLN A 349 3.51 -17.85 17.22
C GLN A 349 2.86 -18.22 15.89
N LYS A 350 3.63 -18.07 14.82
CA LYS A 350 3.32 -18.78 13.58
C LYS A 350 3.45 -20.27 13.88
N ASP A 351 2.37 -21.03 13.73
CA ASP A 351 2.46 -22.47 13.92
C ASP A 351 3.22 -23.14 12.75
N SER A 352 3.72 -24.34 12.99
CA SER A 352 4.49 -25.07 11.99
C SER A 352 3.65 -25.48 10.78
N ILE A 353 2.32 -25.57 10.91
CA ILE A 353 1.44 -26.02 9.83
C ILE A 353 1.30 -24.88 8.81
N TYR A 354 0.95 -23.68 9.25
CA TYR A 354 0.90 -22.48 8.43
C TYR A 354 2.24 -22.21 7.73
N LEU A 355 3.35 -22.32 8.45
CA LEU A 355 4.67 -22.04 7.87
C LEU A 355 5.13 -23.08 6.83
N LYS A 356 4.72 -24.35 6.98
CA LYS A 356 4.95 -25.37 5.94
C LYS A 356 4.08 -25.11 4.70
N GLU A 357 2.80 -24.79 4.88
CA GLU A 357 1.93 -24.40 3.76
C GLU A 357 2.42 -23.11 3.06
N LEU A 358 3.00 -22.18 3.83
CA LEU A 358 3.66 -21.02 3.26
C LEU A 358 4.87 -21.37 2.41
N ALA A 359 5.67 -22.37 2.80
CA ALA A 359 6.77 -22.84 1.96
C ALA A 359 6.26 -23.37 0.61
N TYR A 360 5.19 -24.17 0.58
CA TYR A 360 4.58 -24.64 -0.68
C TYR A 360 4.00 -23.49 -1.52
N ALA A 361 3.36 -22.50 -0.89
CA ALA A 361 2.91 -21.31 -1.59
C ALA A 361 4.07 -20.51 -2.20
N LEU A 362 5.16 -20.35 -1.46
CA LEU A 362 6.34 -19.62 -1.93
C LEU A 362 7.08 -20.35 -3.05
N GLU A 363 7.16 -21.68 -3.03
CA GLU A 363 7.68 -22.48 -4.14
C GLU A 363 6.99 -22.09 -5.46
N LYS A 364 5.66 -22.04 -5.44
CA LYS A 364 4.86 -21.66 -6.60
C LYS A 364 5.05 -20.20 -6.99
N VAL A 365 4.87 -19.27 -6.06
CA VAL A 365 4.79 -17.83 -6.35
C VAL A 365 6.17 -17.21 -6.64
N SER A 366 7.25 -17.75 -6.07
CA SER A 366 8.62 -17.29 -6.33
C SER A 366 9.17 -17.74 -7.68
N ASN A 367 8.51 -18.71 -8.36
CA ASN A 367 8.90 -19.15 -9.69
C ASN A 367 8.56 -18.07 -10.75
N PRO A 368 9.49 -17.60 -11.60
CA PRO A 368 9.20 -16.58 -12.61
C PRO A 368 8.07 -16.93 -13.57
N SER A 369 7.87 -18.22 -13.88
CA SER A 369 6.76 -18.67 -14.71
C SER A 369 5.40 -18.28 -14.13
N TYR A 370 5.25 -18.21 -12.80
CA TYR A 370 4.00 -17.81 -12.16
C TYR A 370 3.59 -16.38 -12.55
N LEU A 371 4.50 -15.42 -12.37
CA LEU A 371 4.26 -14.02 -12.72
C LEU A 371 4.09 -13.87 -14.24
N ASN A 372 4.96 -14.51 -15.03
CA ASN A 372 4.89 -14.48 -16.49
C ASN A 372 3.54 -14.98 -17.01
N ASN A 373 3.05 -16.10 -16.49
CA ASN A 373 1.76 -16.66 -16.88
C ASN A 373 0.61 -15.71 -16.55
N ILE A 374 0.62 -15.06 -15.39
CA ILE A 374 -0.40 -14.07 -15.00
C ILE A 374 -0.36 -12.86 -15.94
N VAL A 375 0.82 -12.33 -16.25
CA VAL A 375 0.99 -11.18 -17.15
C VAL A 375 0.56 -11.53 -18.57
N GLN A 376 0.97 -12.69 -19.11
CA GLN A 376 0.61 -13.12 -20.46
C GLN A 376 -0.89 -13.38 -20.59
N LYS A 377 -1.50 -14.04 -19.60
CA LYS A 377 -2.95 -14.29 -19.55
C LYS A 377 -3.79 -13.01 -19.62
N HIS A 378 -3.24 -11.90 -19.16
CA HIS A 378 -3.93 -10.61 -19.05
C HIS A 378 -3.33 -9.51 -19.95
N LYS A 379 -2.54 -9.90 -20.95
CA LYS A 379 -1.75 -8.97 -21.78
C LYS A 379 -2.61 -7.94 -22.51
N GLU A 380 -3.78 -8.35 -23.01
CA GLU A 380 -4.69 -7.47 -23.74
C GLU A 380 -5.28 -6.41 -22.83
N GLU A 381 -5.83 -6.79 -21.67
CA GLU A 381 -6.38 -5.83 -20.72
C GLU A 381 -5.29 -4.91 -20.12
N LEU A 382 -4.10 -5.44 -19.86
CA LEU A 382 -2.95 -4.65 -19.42
C LEU A 382 -2.58 -3.59 -20.45
N THR A 383 -2.55 -3.96 -21.74
CA THR A 383 -2.24 -3.03 -22.84
C THR A 383 -3.32 -1.96 -22.97
N TYR A 384 -4.59 -2.38 -22.90
CA TYR A 384 -5.73 -1.48 -22.94
C TYR A 384 -5.73 -0.48 -21.78
N PHE A 385 -5.64 -0.94 -20.53
CA PHE A 385 -5.61 -0.03 -19.38
C PHE A 385 -4.38 0.88 -19.38
N LYS A 386 -3.20 0.38 -19.78
CA LYS A 386 -2.00 1.21 -19.89
C LYS A 386 -2.18 2.31 -20.94
N LYS A 387 -2.85 2.02 -22.06
CA LYS A 387 -3.18 3.01 -23.09
C LYS A 387 -4.14 4.07 -22.54
N GLU A 388 -5.27 3.66 -21.98
CA GLU A 388 -6.31 4.60 -21.54
C GLU A 388 -5.83 5.47 -20.36
N LEU A 389 -5.14 4.89 -19.36
CA LEU A 389 -4.66 5.65 -18.20
C LEU A 389 -3.53 6.63 -18.57
N LYS A 390 -2.75 6.36 -19.62
CA LYS A 390 -1.70 7.29 -20.08
C LYS A 390 -2.24 8.64 -20.58
N ASN A 391 -3.51 8.70 -20.94
CA ASN A 391 -4.16 9.95 -21.35
C ASN A 391 -4.20 10.99 -20.21
N GLU A 392 -4.18 10.52 -18.95
CA GLU A 392 -4.21 11.38 -17.77
C GLU A 392 -2.95 11.26 -16.90
N TYR A 393 -2.40 10.06 -16.76
CA TYR A 393 -1.31 9.76 -15.83
C TYR A 393 0.00 9.49 -16.57
N ARG A 394 1.04 10.27 -16.26
CA ARG A 394 2.38 10.14 -16.87
C ARG A 394 3.36 9.26 -16.09
N TRP A 395 2.96 8.73 -14.94
CA TRP A 395 3.81 7.91 -14.08
C TRP A 395 3.79 6.43 -14.49
N PRO A 396 4.75 5.61 -14.02
CA PRO A 396 4.70 4.16 -14.23
C PRO A 396 3.40 3.54 -13.67
N LEU A 397 2.53 3.08 -14.57
CA LEU A 397 1.19 2.55 -14.25
C LEU A 397 1.20 1.08 -13.81
N ILE A 398 2.24 0.36 -14.20
CA ILE A 398 2.52 -1.04 -13.83
C ILE A 398 4.03 -1.19 -13.60
N LYS A 399 4.42 -2.03 -12.63
CA LYS A 399 5.79 -2.16 -12.14
C LYS A 399 6.22 -3.63 -12.09
N ILE A 400 6.24 -4.30 -13.24
CA ILE A 400 6.58 -5.73 -13.35
C ILE A 400 7.96 -6.02 -12.77
N GLU A 401 8.92 -5.13 -13.02
CA GLU A 401 10.31 -5.24 -12.55
C GLU A 401 10.40 -5.22 -11.01
N ASN A 402 9.43 -4.60 -10.34
CA ASN A 402 9.34 -4.65 -8.88
C ASN A 402 8.87 -6.03 -8.40
N PHE A 403 7.94 -6.65 -9.11
CA PHE A 403 7.43 -7.98 -8.77
C PHE A 403 8.50 -9.06 -8.98
N GLU A 404 9.28 -8.96 -10.06
CA GLU A 404 10.44 -9.81 -10.30
C GLU A 404 11.48 -9.69 -9.17
N LYS A 405 11.77 -8.47 -8.71
CA LYS A 405 12.63 -8.25 -7.54
C LYS A 405 12.04 -8.88 -6.27
N ASN A 406 10.73 -8.75 -6.07
CA ASN A 406 10.06 -9.36 -4.93
C ASN A 406 10.15 -10.90 -4.97
N GLN A 407 10.10 -11.54 -6.15
CA GLN A 407 10.29 -13.00 -6.27
C GLN A 407 11.62 -13.48 -5.68
N MET A 408 12.69 -12.67 -5.79
CA MET A 408 13.97 -12.99 -5.14
C MET A 408 13.84 -13.03 -3.60
N ILE A 409 13.05 -12.13 -3.04
CA ILE A 409 12.82 -12.06 -1.58
C ILE A 409 11.94 -13.22 -1.12
N LEU A 410 10.92 -13.58 -1.90
CA LEU A 410 10.10 -14.77 -1.65
C LEU A 410 10.93 -16.05 -1.69
N LYS A 411 11.86 -16.16 -2.65
CA LYS A 411 12.78 -17.31 -2.75
C LYS A 411 13.70 -17.42 -1.53
N ASN A 412 14.17 -16.30 -0.99
CA ASN A 412 14.97 -16.31 0.24
C ASN A 412 14.16 -16.84 1.44
N GLU A 413 12.91 -16.41 1.56
CA GLU A 413 12.01 -16.91 2.62
C GLU A 413 11.69 -18.40 2.42
N LEU A 414 11.51 -18.85 1.19
CA LEU A 414 11.33 -20.27 0.86
C LEU A 414 12.52 -21.11 1.34
N ILE A 415 13.75 -20.69 1.04
CA ILE A 415 14.98 -21.39 1.47
C ILE A 415 15.03 -21.44 3.00
N ARG A 416 14.72 -20.33 3.68
CA ARG A 416 14.69 -20.25 5.14
C ARG A 416 13.69 -21.26 5.73
N LEU A 417 12.46 -21.31 5.21
CA LEU A 417 11.42 -22.21 5.69
C LEU A 417 11.72 -23.68 5.36
N LYS A 418 12.23 -23.97 4.16
CA LYS A 418 12.67 -25.30 3.76
C LYS A 418 13.72 -25.86 4.73
N ASN A 419 14.70 -25.05 5.11
CA ASN A 419 15.77 -25.45 6.03
C ASN A 419 15.25 -25.64 7.46
N ILE A 420 14.41 -24.72 7.96
CA ILE A 420 13.87 -24.79 9.33
C ILE A 420 12.99 -26.04 9.54
N TYR A 421 12.20 -26.41 8.52
CA TYR A 421 11.25 -27.51 8.62
C TYR A 421 11.67 -28.79 7.89
N ASN A 422 12.90 -28.84 7.37
CA ASN A 422 13.47 -29.95 6.60
C ASN A 422 12.51 -30.48 5.52
N ILE A 423 11.98 -29.58 4.69
CA ILE A 423 10.97 -29.93 3.67
C ILE A 423 11.67 -30.43 2.40
N GLU A 424 11.78 -31.75 2.22
CA GLU A 424 12.54 -32.35 1.12
C GLU A 424 11.84 -32.22 -0.25
N ASN A 425 10.51 -32.22 -0.26
CA ASN A 425 9.69 -32.24 -1.48
C ASN A 425 9.42 -30.86 -2.11
N ILE A 426 10.16 -29.82 -1.72
CA ILE A 426 10.11 -28.49 -2.32
C ILE A 426 11.31 -28.29 -3.23
N THR A 427 11.06 -27.93 -4.48
CA THR A 427 12.07 -27.51 -5.44
C THR A 427 12.32 -26.02 -5.29
N ILE A 428 13.57 -25.62 -5.06
CA ILE A 428 13.92 -24.20 -5.12
C ILE A 428 13.98 -23.82 -6.60
N PRO A 429 13.18 -22.86 -7.10
CA PRO A 429 13.19 -22.50 -8.51
C PRO A 429 14.62 -22.13 -8.97
N THR A 430 15.19 -22.93 -9.86
CA THR A 430 16.57 -22.80 -10.34
C THR A 430 16.71 -21.70 -11.42
N GLU A 431 15.60 -21.30 -12.02
CA GLU A 431 15.58 -20.35 -13.13
C GLU A 431 15.05 -18.99 -12.65
N LEU A 432 15.94 -18.01 -12.52
CA LEU A 432 15.74 -16.81 -13.31
C LEU A 432 16.44 -17.12 -14.64
N ASN A 433 15.88 -16.70 -15.77
CA ASN A 433 16.71 -16.38 -16.92
C ASN A 433 18.00 -15.74 -16.40
N GLU A 434 19.13 -16.11 -16.98
CA GLU A 434 20.38 -15.37 -16.93
C GLU A 434 20.14 -13.86 -16.81
N LEU A 435 19.96 -13.38 -15.58
CA LEU A 435 20.18 -12.02 -15.17
C LEU A 435 21.54 -12.03 -14.51
N ASN A 436 22.47 -12.58 -15.30
CA ASN A 436 23.87 -12.79 -15.07
C ASN A 436 24.13 -13.64 -13.81
N THR A 437 25.05 -14.60 -13.87
CA THR A 437 26.06 -14.67 -12.79
C THR A 437 26.33 -13.21 -12.41
N LEU A 438 25.99 -12.70 -11.22
CA LEU A 438 26.19 -11.29 -10.90
C LEU A 438 27.49 -10.86 -11.56
N ASP A 439 27.41 -10.09 -12.66
CA ASP A 439 28.61 -9.51 -13.25
C ASP A 439 29.28 -8.86 -12.04
N GLU A 440 30.59 -9.08 -11.87
CA GLU A 440 31.40 -8.53 -10.78
C GLU A 440 30.71 -7.32 -10.16
N ILE A 441 30.31 -7.38 -8.87
CA ILE A 441 29.45 -6.38 -8.22
C ILE A 441 29.81 -4.98 -8.73
N LYS A 442 28.99 -4.44 -9.65
CA LYS A 442 29.38 -3.24 -10.39
C LYS A 442 29.30 -2.05 -9.46
N ILE A 443 30.46 -1.55 -9.08
CA ILE A 443 30.60 -0.38 -8.23
C ILE A 443 30.36 0.85 -9.11
N SER A 444 29.45 1.72 -8.70
CA SER A 444 29.16 2.93 -9.45
C SER A 444 30.38 3.85 -9.48
N GLU A 445 30.58 4.57 -10.59
CA GLU A 445 31.60 5.62 -10.71
C GLU A 445 31.45 6.71 -9.62
N PRO A 446 32.54 7.38 -9.19
CA PRO A 446 32.49 8.36 -8.10
C PRO A 446 31.53 9.53 -8.29
N ASN A 447 31.24 9.92 -9.53
CA ASN A 447 30.26 10.96 -9.85
C ASN A 447 28.80 10.56 -9.54
N LYS A 448 28.53 9.27 -9.33
CA LYS A 448 27.22 8.72 -8.95
C LYS A 448 27.12 8.45 -7.45
N TRP A 449 28.20 8.60 -6.69
CA TRP A 449 28.17 8.36 -5.25
C TRP A 449 27.32 9.41 -4.55
N GLN A 450 26.41 8.95 -3.71
CA GLN A 450 25.72 9.84 -2.79
C GLN A 450 26.73 10.27 -1.72
N ASN A 451 26.67 11.51 -1.28
CA ASN A 451 27.54 11.99 -0.21
C ASN A 451 26.81 12.99 0.67
N LYS A 452 27.30 13.13 1.90
CA LYS A 452 26.85 14.13 2.86
C LYS A 452 28.09 14.83 3.39
N ASN A 453 28.17 16.15 3.20
CA ASN A 453 29.26 17.00 3.69
C ASN A 453 30.68 16.53 3.31
N ILE A 454 30.82 15.83 2.18
CA ILE A 454 32.12 15.44 1.60
C ILE A 454 32.24 16.07 0.22
N ASN A 455 33.28 16.87 0.02
CA ASN A 455 33.71 17.28 -1.31
C ASN A 455 34.51 16.14 -1.94
N ILE A 456 34.08 15.70 -3.13
CA ILE A 456 34.75 14.66 -3.91
C ILE A 456 35.37 15.33 -5.14
N SER A 457 36.70 15.29 -5.25
CA SER A 457 37.40 15.88 -6.40
C SER A 457 38.46 14.93 -6.96
N GLN A 458 38.52 14.79 -8.29
CA GLN A 458 39.53 13.98 -8.95
C GLN A 458 40.89 14.67 -8.87
N VAL A 459 41.94 13.93 -8.54
CA VAL A 459 43.31 14.46 -8.47
C VAL A 459 43.85 14.64 -9.89
N LYS A 460 44.40 15.84 -10.19
CA LYS A 460 44.97 16.17 -11.50
C LYS A 460 46.02 15.13 -11.92
N ASN A 461 46.01 14.78 -13.20
CA ASN A 461 46.94 13.82 -13.83
C ASN A 461 46.83 12.36 -13.32
N THR A 462 45.75 12.00 -12.62
CA THR A 462 45.46 10.62 -12.24
C THR A 462 44.02 10.27 -12.62
N LYS A 463 43.80 9.14 -13.31
CA LYS A 463 42.44 8.78 -13.77
C LYS A 463 41.55 8.27 -12.63
N ASN A 464 42.11 7.61 -11.62
CA ASN A 464 41.33 6.85 -10.64
C ASN A 464 41.46 7.36 -9.19
N VAL A 465 42.21 8.44 -8.94
CA VAL A 465 42.42 8.93 -7.57
C VAL A 465 41.51 10.12 -7.29
N TYR A 466 40.78 10.05 -6.18
CA TYR A 466 39.85 11.07 -5.74
C TYR A 466 40.21 11.53 -4.32
N LYS A 467 40.22 12.84 -4.08
CA LYS A 467 40.27 13.44 -2.75
C LYS A 467 38.86 13.48 -2.19
N LEU A 468 38.70 12.93 -0.99
CA LEU A 468 37.50 13.05 -0.16
C LEU A 468 37.84 14.01 0.97
N GLU A 469 37.14 15.13 1.07
CA GLU A 469 37.41 16.16 2.07
C GLU A 469 36.12 16.60 2.76
N ARG A 470 36.11 16.65 4.09
CA ARG A 470 34.95 17.16 4.84
C ARG A 470 34.73 18.63 4.52
N SER A 471 33.55 18.96 4.02
CA SER A 471 33.19 20.35 3.73
C SER A 471 32.92 21.16 5.00
N ASN A 472 32.38 20.50 6.04
CA ASN A 472 32.07 21.07 7.35
C ASN A 472 32.46 20.10 8.49
N PRO A 473 33.40 20.48 9.39
CA PRO A 473 33.83 19.62 10.49
C PRO A 473 32.73 19.43 11.55
N ASN A 474 31.85 20.42 11.73
CA ASN A 474 30.81 20.42 12.78
C ASN A 474 29.56 19.61 12.43
N GLN A 475 29.57 18.87 11.32
CA GLN A 475 28.45 18.04 10.89
C GLN A 475 28.92 16.63 10.55
N ALA A 476 27.99 15.68 10.56
CA ALA A 476 28.28 14.33 10.10
C ALA A 476 28.65 14.34 8.60
N ALA A 477 29.67 13.58 8.21
CA ALA A 477 30.15 13.51 6.84
C ALA A 477 30.52 12.09 6.42
N TYR A 478 30.12 11.70 5.21
CA TYR A 478 30.37 10.37 4.62
C TYR A 478 29.98 10.33 3.14
N VAL A 479 30.46 9.29 2.45
CA VAL A 479 30.07 8.86 1.10
C VAL A 479 29.26 7.57 1.21
N ILE A 480 28.28 7.38 0.33
CA ILE A 480 27.45 6.18 0.21
C ILE A 480 27.52 5.60 -1.20
N ILE A 481 27.75 4.30 -1.27
CA ILE A 481 27.47 3.46 -2.44
C ILE A 481 26.34 2.51 -2.03
N ASP A 482 25.18 2.63 -2.67
CA ASP A 482 24.00 1.84 -2.33
C ASP A 482 23.75 0.66 -3.27
N SER A 483 22.70 -0.12 -2.97
CA SER A 483 22.14 -1.15 -3.85
C SER A 483 23.10 -2.25 -4.27
N LEU A 484 24.09 -2.59 -3.42
CA LEU A 484 25.06 -3.64 -3.70
C LEU A 484 24.45 -5.00 -3.36
N LYS A 485 24.27 -5.82 -4.40
CA LYS A 485 23.65 -7.15 -4.28
C LYS A 485 24.62 -8.13 -3.62
N THR A 486 24.10 -8.93 -2.70
CA THR A 486 24.83 -9.96 -1.92
C THR A 486 23.98 -11.22 -1.80
N TYR A 487 24.61 -12.34 -1.49
CA TYR A 487 23.98 -13.62 -1.18
C TYR A 487 23.95 -13.84 0.32
N LEU A 488 22.88 -14.47 0.79
CA LEU A 488 22.76 -14.88 2.18
C LEU A 488 23.78 -15.98 2.49
N ASN A 489 24.32 -15.94 3.71
CA ASN A 489 25.31 -16.88 4.22
C ASN A 489 26.67 -16.90 3.48
N THR A 490 26.90 -15.96 2.57
CA THR A 490 28.16 -15.82 1.85
C THR A 490 29.02 -14.74 2.48
N THR A 491 30.32 -14.99 2.57
CA THR A 491 31.27 -14.01 3.10
C THR A 491 31.74 -13.11 1.97
N TYR A 492 31.68 -11.80 2.19
CA TYR A 492 32.16 -10.79 1.27
C TYR A 492 33.40 -10.12 1.84
N LYS A 493 34.39 -9.90 0.97
CA LYS A 493 35.58 -9.12 1.24
C LYS A 493 35.48 -7.80 0.49
N ILE A 494 35.41 -6.69 1.23
CA ILE A 494 35.46 -5.35 0.68
C ILE A 494 36.89 -4.85 0.83
N SER A 495 37.54 -4.46 -0.27
CA SER A 495 38.90 -3.90 -0.26
C SER A 495 38.98 -2.57 -1.01
N MET A 496 39.89 -1.70 -0.57
CA MET A 496 40.22 -0.43 -1.25
C MET A 496 41.57 0.09 -0.81
N LEU A 497 42.25 0.83 -1.71
CA LEU A 497 43.46 1.59 -1.41
C LEU A 497 43.08 3.01 -0.97
N ILE A 498 43.53 3.37 0.22
CA ILE A 498 43.32 4.67 0.86
C ILE A 498 44.66 5.28 1.25
N LYS A 499 44.79 6.60 1.12
CA LYS A 499 45.96 7.37 1.57
C LYS A 499 45.50 8.57 2.39
N LYS A 500 46.27 8.94 3.43
CA LYS A 500 45.94 10.10 4.25
C LYS A 500 45.97 11.39 3.43
N GLY A 501 45.07 12.32 3.73
CA GLY A 501 45.03 13.65 3.13
C GLY A 501 45.94 14.65 3.84
N ASP A 502 45.66 15.94 3.63
CA ASP A 502 46.43 17.04 4.23
C ASP A 502 46.14 17.19 5.73
N ILE A 503 44.90 16.89 6.11
CA ILE A 503 44.35 17.02 7.45
C ILE A 503 43.64 15.71 7.77
N GLY A 504 43.96 15.11 8.91
CA GLY A 504 43.32 13.89 9.40
C GLY A 504 44.18 12.64 9.28
N ASN A 505 43.91 11.69 10.18
CA ASN A 505 44.73 10.49 10.39
C ASN A 505 43.93 9.19 10.34
N ALA A 506 42.62 9.24 10.07
CA ALA A 506 41.79 8.05 10.08
C ALA A 506 40.77 7.98 8.94
N PHE A 507 40.38 6.75 8.61
CA PHE A 507 39.35 6.46 7.62
C PHE A 507 38.33 5.48 8.18
N GLY A 508 37.05 5.80 7.99
CA GLY A 508 35.95 4.94 8.39
C GLY A 508 35.37 4.19 7.21
N LEU A 509 35.06 2.90 7.42
CA LEU A 509 34.30 2.08 6.48
C LEU A 509 33.21 1.34 7.25
N ARG A 510 31.97 1.49 6.78
CA ARG A 510 30.80 0.79 7.27
C ARG A 510 30.18 -0.02 6.15
N VAL A 511 29.91 -1.29 6.43
CA VAL A 511 29.04 -2.13 5.62
C VAL A 511 27.70 -2.24 6.32
N GLN A 512 26.63 -1.79 5.68
CA GLN A 512 25.31 -1.65 6.32
C GLN A 512 24.23 -2.36 5.51
N GLY A 513 23.41 -3.15 6.19
CA GLY A 513 22.16 -3.70 5.68
C GLY A 513 20.94 -2.93 6.18
N VAL A 514 19.82 -3.63 6.32
CA VAL A 514 18.62 -3.09 6.99
C VAL A 514 18.96 -2.84 8.46
N PHE A 515 18.61 -1.65 8.96
CA PHE A 515 18.83 -1.28 10.36
C PHE A 515 18.25 -2.36 11.30
N PRO A 516 18.95 -2.76 12.37
CA PRO A 516 20.20 -2.19 12.89
C PRO A 516 21.49 -2.84 12.31
N ASN A 517 21.37 -3.72 11.32
CA ASN A 517 22.47 -4.58 10.86
C ASN A 517 23.58 -3.81 10.14
N ARG A 518 24.77 -3.76 10.75
CA ARG A 518 25.96 -3.12 10.17
C ARG A 518 27.25 -3.53 10.87
N ILE A 519 28.35 -3.35 10.16
CA ILE A 519 29.72 -3.41 10.67
C ILE A 519 30.40 -2.08 10.39
N ASP A 520 31.15 -1.57 11.37
CA ASP A 520 31.93 -0.34 11.31
C ASP A 520 33.40 -0.63 11.62
N ALA A 521 34.31 -0.26 10.73
CA ALA A 521 35.76 -0.34 10.92
C ALA A 521 36.39 1.06 10.79
N VAL A 522 37.35 1.37 11.67
CA VAL A 522 38.13 2.61 11.61
C VAL A 522 39.61 2.26 11.50
N PHE A 523 40.28 2.83 10.52
CA PHE A 523 41.69 2.58 10.20
C PHE A 523 42.54 3.82 10.50
N ASN A 524 43.66 3.64 11.20
CA ASN A 524 44.67 4.67 11.41
C ASN A 524 45.62 4.72 10.21
N LEU A 525 45.55 5.80 9.44
CA LEU A 525 46.37 6.01 8.25
C LEU A 525 47.74 6.64 8.56
N GLU A 526 47.97 7.09 9.79
CA GLU A 526 49.28 7.58 10.23
C GLU A 526 50.21 6.41 10.58
N GLU A 527 49.69 5.50 11.40
CA GLU A 527 50.44 4.33 11.88
C GLU A 527 50.30 3.10 10.97
N GLY A 528 49.28 3.08 10.11
CA GLY A 528 48.96 1.90 9.30
C GLY A 528 48.36 0.75 10.11
N THR A 529 47.58 1.08 11.15
CA THR A 529 47.00 0.12 12.10
C THR A 529 45.47 0.14 12.07
N LEU A 530 44.81 -0.98 12.37
CA LEU A 530 43.36 -1.01 12.55
C LEU A 530 43.05 -0.48 13.95
N LYS A 531 42.26 0.59 14.07
CA LYS A 531 41.84 1.09 15.39
C LYS A 531 40.95 0.06 16.07
N ASN A 532 39.83 -0.27 15.43
CA ASN A 532 38.93 -1.33 15.87
C ASN A 532 37.85 -1.61 14.81
N ILE A 533 37.08 -2.67 15.04
CA ILE A 533 35.87 -3.03 14.31
C ILE A 533 34.72 -3.27 15.31
N ALA A 534 33.53 -2.79 14.97
CA ALA A 534 32.33 -2.97 15.79
C ALA A 534 31.18 -3.50 14.93
N ASN A 535 30.39 -4.41 15.51
CA ASN A 535 29.22 -5.01 14.89
C ASN A 535 27.94 -4.53 15.58
N THR A 536 26.85 -4.38 14.83
CA THR A 536 25.52 -4.11 15.36
C THR A 536 24.50 -4.94 14.58
N GLY A 537 23.57 -5.57 15.28
CA GLY A 537 22.61 -6.49 14.68
C GLY A 537 23.21 -7.88 14.41
N SER A 538 22.75 -8.53 13.34
CA SER A 538 23.02 -9.94 13.04
C SER A 538 23.93 -10.15 11.82
N PHE A 539 24.71 -9.14 11.42
CA PHE A 539 25.84 -9.39 10.53
C PHE A 539 26.89 -10.23 11.26
N ILE A 540 27.54 -11.15 10.56
CA ILE A 540 28.69 -11.86 11.10
C ILE A 540 29.95 -11.10 10.67
N ASN A 541 30.69 -10.60 11.65
CA ASN A 541 31.97 -9.94 11.45
C ASN A 541 33.08 -10.99 11.35
N GLU A 542 33.79 -11.01 10.22
CA GLU A 542 34.92 -11.91 9.99
C GLU A 542 36.27 -11.18 10.00
N GLY A 543 36.28 -9.90 10.36
CA GLY A 543 37.48 -9.12 10.64
C GLY A 543 37.73 -7.98 9.65
N ALA A 544 38.71 -7.14 10.00
CA ALA A 544 39.23 -6.10 9.13
C ALA A 544 40.76 -6.07 9.21
N THR A 545 41.41 -5.62 8.13
CA THR A 545 42.87 -5.52 8.06
C THR A 545 43.28 -4.24 7.35
N ILE A 546 44.49 -3.77 7.62
CA ILE A 546 45.17 -2.70 6.91
C ILE A 546 46.59 -3.15 6.59
N LYS A 547 47.05 -2.91 5.35
CA LYS A 547 48.40 -3.26 4.90
C LYS A 547 49.01 -2.08 4.16
N LYS A 548 50.22 -1.68 4.57
CA LYS A 548 50.98 -0.62 3.88
C LYS A 548 51.40 -1.06 2.48
N GLN A 549 51.29 -0.14 1.54
CA GLN A 549 51.70 -0.25 0.13
C GLN A 549 52.65 0.91 -0.19
N ASP A 550 53.12 0.97 -1.44
CA ASP A 550 54.01 2.03 -1.91
C ASP A 550 53.37 3.44 -1.79
N ASP A 551 54.21 4.48 -1.74
CA ASP A 551 53.80 5.89 -1.67
C ASP A 551 52.82 6.24 -0.53
N ASN A 552 52.90 5.53 0.59
CA ASN A 552 52.02 5.67 1.76
C ASN A 552 50.54 5.40 1.47
N TRP A 553 50.25 4.56 0.48
CA TRP A 553 48.94 3.96 0.32
C TRP A 553 48.75 2.81 1.31
N PHE A 554 47.51 2.57 1.71
CA PHE A 554 47.12 1.47 2.56
C PHE A 554 45.99 0.69 1.91
N GLU A 555 46.17 -0.61 1.77
CA GLU A 555 45.10 -1.53 1.41
C GLU A 555 44.32 -1.87 2.67
N ILE A 556 43.07 -1.39 2.74
CA ILE A 556 42.15 -1.75 3.81
C ILE A 556 41.21 -2.84 3.34
N THR A 557 40.84 -3.74 4.24
CA THR A 557 39.88 -4.82 3.97
C THR A 557 38.89 -4.96 5.12
N VAL A 558 37.62 -5.21 4.81
CA VAL A 558 36.58 -5.66 5.76
C VAL A 558 35.96 -6.94 5.23
N LYS A 559 35.93 -7.99 6.06
CA LYS A 559 35.23 -9.25 5.78
C LYS A 559 33.94 -9.33 6.57
N VAL A 560 32.84 -9.55 5.87
CA VAL A 560 31.50 -9.57 6.46
C VAL A 560 30.66 -10.63 5.79
N LYS A 561 29.88 -11.34 6.59
CA LYS A 561 28.83 -12.23 6.13
C LYS A 561 27.48 -11.59 6.44
N PRO A 562 26.90 -10.86 5.46
CA PRO A 562 25.63 -10.17 5.63
C PRO A 562 24.48 -11.17 5.72
N ASN A 563 23.46 -10.82 6.51
CA ASN A 563 22.21 -11.56 6.60
C ASN A 563 21.10 -10.93 5.72
N THR A 564 21.51 -10.17 4.72
CA THR A 564 20.66 -9.45 3.76
C THR A 564 21.25 -9.66 2.37
N ASN A 565 20.42 -9.54 1.33
CA ASN A 565 20.84 -9.62 -0.07
C ASN A 565 21.16 -8.25 -0.69
N ILE A 566 21.00 -7.16 0.07
CA ILE A 566 21.39 -5.81 -0.31
C ILE A 566 22.16 -5.18 0.84
N ILE A 567 23.34 -4.67 0.52
CA ILE A 567 24.16 -3.86 1.42
C ILE A 567 24.43 -2.49 0.80
N LYS A 568 24.83 -1.54 1.64
CA LYS A 568 25.44 -0.28 1.23
C LYS A 568 26.78 -0.09 1.92
N LEU A 569 27.72 0.51 1.21
CA LEU A 569 28.99 0.96 1.79
C LEU A 569 28.84 2.42 2.20
N VAL A 570 29.26 2.73 3.42
CA VAL A 570 29.36 4.09 3.92
C VAL A 570 30.81 4.32 4.33
N PHE A 571 31.49 5.30 3.77
CA PHE A 571 32.92 5.51 4.04
C PHE A 571 33.33 6.98 3.99
N GLY A 572 34.50 7.31 4.53
CA GLY A 572 35.05 8.66 4.43
C GLY A 572 36.11 8.99 5.48
N PRO A 573 36.74 10.17 5.35
CA PRO A 573 37.73 10.65 6.29
C PRO A 573 37.10 10.96 7.66
N THR A 574 37.81 10.57 8.71
CA THR A 574 37.42 10.75 10.10
C THR A 574 38.65 11.04 10.96
N ASN A 575 38.44 11.20 12.26
CA ASN A 575 39.48 11.42 13.25
C ASN A 575 39.71 10.14 14.07
N ILE A 576 40.97 9.83 14.39
CA ILE A 576 41.34 8.66 15.19
C ILE A 576 40.64 8.60 16.55
N ASP A 577 40.21 9.72 17.14
CA ASP A 577 39.53 9.75 18.44
C ASP A 577 38.04 9.40 18.35
N SER A 578 37.49 9.32 17.13
CA SER A 578 36.06 9.05 16.92
C SER A 578 35.63 7.68 17.45
N GLN A 579 34.47 7.63 18.11
CA GLN A 579 33.86 6.36 18.50
C GLN A 579 33.53 5.52 17.25
N ILE A 580 33.86 4.23 17.28
CA ILE A 580 33.75 3.33 16.11
C ILE A 580 32.34 3.38 15.49
N LEU A 581 31.28 3.13 16.27
CA LEU A 581 29.90 3.13 15.73
C LEU A 581 29.38 4.53 15.32
N LYS A 582 30.13 5.59 15.59
CA LYS A 582 29.78 6.99 15.35
C LYS A 582 30.88 7.73 14.55
N TRP A 583 31.77 7.03 13.84
CA TRP A 583 32.90 7.65 13.13
C TRP A 583 32.48 8.70 12.08
N VAL A 584 31.24 8.63 11.61
CA VAL A 584 30.64 9.62 10.69
C VAL A 584 30.34 10.97 11.34
N SER A 585 30.38 11.08 12.68
CA SER A 585 29.99 12.27 13.46
C SER A 585 30.90 13.47 13.20
N PRO A 586 30.56 14.67 13.72
CA PRO A 586 31.45 15.84 13.66
C PRO A 586 32.88 15.54 14.12
N THR A 587 33.84 16.20 13.50
CA THR A 587 35.29 16.14 13.77
C THR A 587 35.80 17.54 14.15
N THR A 588 37.00 17.63 14.70
CA THR A 588 37.62 18.93 15.03
C THR A 588 38.05 19.69 13.77
N ASN A 589 38.58 18.96 12.78
CA ASN A 589 39.12 19.55 11.56
C ASN A 589 38.39 19.02 10.30
N LYS A 590 38.65 19.66 9.16
CA LYS A 590 38.19 19.20 7.85
C LYS A 590 39.04 18.04 7.37
N GLU A 591 38.81 16.88 7.97
CA GLU A 591 39.58 15.67 7.64
C GLU A 591 39.46 15.32 6.16
N SER A 592 40.53 14.80 5.59
CA SER A 592 40.64 14.45 4.17
C SER A 592 41.43 13.17 3.96
N SER A 593 41.12 12.47 2.86
CA SER A 593 41.78 11.23 2.46
C SER A 593 41.71 11.08 0.95
N PHE A 594 42.67 10.37 0.36
CA PHE A 594 42.63 9.97 -1.03
C PHE A 594 42.16 8.52 -1.16
N ILE A 595 41.32 8.25 -2.15
CA ILE A 595 40.88 6.90 -2.53
C ILE A 595 41.28 6.61 -3.97
N ASN A 596 41.82 5.42 -4.23
CA ASN A 596 41.99 4.92 -5.59
C ASN A 596 40.75 4.10 -5.98
N TYR A 597 39.86 4.69 -6.77
CA TYR A 597 38.59 4.08 -7.18
C TYR A 597 38.76 2.72 -7.86
N SER A 598 39.76 2.53 -8.74
CA SER A 598 39.96 1.25 -9.43
C SER A 598 40.42 0.11 -8.51
N SER A 599 40.78 0.42 -7.27
CA SER A 599 41.13 -0.58 -6.25
C SER A 599 39.95 -1.01 -5.38
N LEU A 600 38.82 -0.29 -5.45
CA LEU A 600 37.63 -0.64 -4.70
C LEU A 600 37.02 -1.91 -5.29
N LYS A 601 37.02 -2.99 -4.51
CA LYS A 601 36.49 -4.30 -4.90
C LYS A 601 35.58 -4.86 -3.82
N ILE A 602 34.59 -5.63 -4.27
CA ILE A 602 33.73 -6.44 -3.40
C ILE A 602 33.79 -7.85 -3.96
N GLU A 603 34.53 -8.71 -3.26
CA GLU A 603 34.82 -10.07 -3.68
C GLU A 603 33.97 -11.04 -2.86
N GLU A 604 33.32 -11.97 -3.55
CA GLU A 604 32.69 -13.11 -2.91
C GLU A 604 33.78 -14.12 -2.50
N LEU A 605 33.85 -14.46 -1.22
CA LEU A 605 34.72 -15.53 -0.73
C LEU A 605 33.95 -16.84 -0.77
N LYS A 606 34.44 -17.79 -1.58
CA LYS A 606 33.89 -19.14 -1.72
C LYS A 606 34.29 -20.05 -0.57
#